data_AF-A0A143HKH9-F1
#
_entry.id   AF-A0A143HKH9-F1
#
_cell.length_a   1.000
_cell.length_b   1.000
_cell.length_c   1.000
_cell.angle_alpha   90.00
_cell.angle_beta   90.00
_cell.angle_gamma   90.00
#
_symmetry.space_group_name_H-M   'P 1'
#
loop_
_entity.id
_entity.type
_entity.pdbx_description
1 polymer ?
#
loop_
_entity_poly.entity_id
_entity_poly.type
_entity_poly.pdbx_seq_one_letter_code
_entity_poly.pdbx_strand_id
1 'polypeptide(L)'
;MKRDTTRPRKPQRKNGREKYEKLLDALETLIVEQDSCEITLANLSQMAGVPAASVYHFFPSVDASLTALAERHYKTFSEALDKHPQLGPAESWQDLLFELCDLVRSYYEINLPALKVHFGPQSNWALRNLQAENNLRLADSLLKRISQEFELPASQDWRERFLLAITINDSFWALSYSRFGCITEEIAAEGKRAAAAYLKMYLGELLARRQTRTRLAMTPA
;
A
#
# COMPACT_ATOMS: atom_id res chain seq x y z
N MET A 1 13.75 6.81 29.00
CA MET A 1 13.06 6.51 27.71
C MET A 1 14.00 6.84 26.57
N LYS A 2 14.45 5.86 25.77
CA LYS A 2 15.24 6.13 24.55
C LYS A 2 14.34 6.90 23.57
N ARG A 3 14.84 7.98 22.95
CA ARG A 3 14.10 8.70 21.90
C ARG A 3 13.84 7.73 20.75
N ASP A 4 12.61 7.67 20.26
CA ASP A 4 12.27 6.93 19.05
C ASP A 4 12.92 7.64 17.85
N THR A 5 13.96 7.02 17.30
CA THR A 5 14.70 7.52 16.14
C THR A 5 14.15 6.97 14.83
N THR A 6 13.10 6.16 14.86
CA THR A 6 12.52 5.50 13.68
C THR A 6 11.35 6.27 13.08
N ARG A 7 10.87 7.32 13.77
CA ARG A 7 9.78 8.18 13.30
C ARG A 7 10.27 9.53 12.79
N PRO A 8 9.78 10.01 11.64
CA PRO A 8 10.10 11.34 11.13
C PRO A 8 9.39 12.43 11.93
N ARG A 9 9.96 13.64 11.93
CA ARG A 9 9.34 14.84 12.50
C ARG A 9 8.70 15.66 11.39
N LYS A 10 7.36 15.71 11.38
CA LYS A 10 6.61 16.40 10.33
C LYS A 10 6.62 17.93 10.52
N PRO A 11 6.97 18.71 9.49
CA PRO A 11 6.89 20.16 9.56
C PRO A 11 5.45 20.69 9.56
N GLN A 12 5.20 21.72 10.36
CA GLN A 12 3.93 22.44 10.36
C GLN A 12 3.92 23.65 9.41
N ARG A 13 5.05 24.36 9.28
CA ARG A 13 5.18 25.59 8.48
C ARG A 13 5.43 25.28 7.01
N LYS A 14 4.95 26.16 6.10
CA LYS A 14 5.07 26.01 4.63
C LYS A 14 6.50 25.71 4.17
N ASN A 15 7.46 26.58 4.51
CA ASN A 15 8.87 26.38 4.12
C ASN A 15 9.47 25.07 4.65
N GLY A 16 8.98 24.59 5.80
CA GLY A 16 9.40 23.31 6.34
C GLY A 16 8.87 22.14 5.51
N ARG A 17 7.61 22.21 5.08
CA ARG A 17 6.98 21.20 4.21
C ARG A 17 7.67 21.12 2.84
N GLU A 18 7.97 22.25 2.22
CA GLU A 18 8.70 22.29 0.94
C GLU A 18 10.07 21.62 1.05
N LYS A 19 10.83 21.88 2.12
CA LYS A 19 12.11 21.20 2.37
C LYS A 19 11.94 19.71 2.63
N TYR A 20 10.88 19.33 3.34
CA TYR A 20 10.59 17.93 3.65
C TYR A 20 10.25 17.13 2.38
N GLU A 21 9.40 17.67 1.51
CA GLU A 21 9.11 17.04 0.21
C GLU A 21 10.36 16.97 -0.67
N LYS A 22 11.16 18.05 -0.74
CA LYS A 22 12.44 18.02 -1.48
C LYS A 22 13.39 16.93 -1.00
N LEU A 23 13.41 16.66 0.31
CA LEU A 23 14.19 15.54 0.86
C LEU A 23 13.59 14.19 0.46
N LEU A 24 12.27 14.04 0.46
CA LEU A 24 11.65 12.78 0.03
C LEU A 24 11.86 12.52 -1.47
N ASP A 25 11.83 13.55 -2.32
CA ASP A 25 12.14 13.44 -3.75
C ASP A 25 13.60 13.01 -3.99
N ALA A 26 14.54 13.57 -3.21
CA ALA A 26 15.93 13.15 -3.23
C ALA A 26 16.10 11.69 -2.75
N LEU A 27 15.31 11.27 -1.74
CA LEU A 27 15.35 9.90 -1.24
C LEU A 27 14.79 8.88 -2.25
N GLU A 28 13.75 9.23 -3.00
CA GLU A 28 13.24 8.39 -4.10
C GLU A 28 14.31 8.16 -5.17
N THR A 29 15.08 9.20 -5.49
CA THR A 29 16.19 9.08 -6.43
C THR A 29 17.27 8.15 -5.87
N LEU A 30 17.69 8.38 -4.62
CA LEU A 30 18.74 7.58 -3.97
C LEU A 30 18.36 6.10 -3.82
N ILE A 31 17.10 5.78 -3.48
CA ILE A 31 16.70 4.38 -3.30
C ILE A 31 16.65 3.60 -4.61
N VAL A 32 16.48 4.30 -5.75
CA VAL A 32 16.55 3.66 -7.06
C VAL A 32 18.01 3.41 -7.47
N GLU A 33 18.89 4.39 -7.25
CA GLU A 33 20.29 4.37 -7.67
C GLU A 33 21.21 3.52 -6.79
N GLN A 34 20.90 3.41 -5.50
CA GLN A 34 21.75 2.75 -4.49
C GLN A 34 20.99 1.60 -3.82
N ASP A 35 21.73 0.64 -3.30
CA ASP A 35 21.14 -0.32 -2.36
C ASP A 35 20.72 0.41 -1.08
N SER A 36 19.58 0.04 -0.51
CA SER A 36 19.01 0.74 0.66
C SER A 36 19.96 0.80 1.86
N CYS A 37 20.90 -0.16 1.96
CA CYS A 37 21.91 -0.23 3.01
C CYS A 37 23.03 0.81 2.88
N GLU A 38 23.20 1.42 1.71
CA GLU A 38 24.25 2.42 1.44
C GLU A 38 23.75 3.87 1.61
N ILE A 39 22.43 4.05 1.74
CA ILE A 39 21.82 5.36 1.89
C ILE A 39 22.19 5.95 3.26
N THR A 40 22.75 7.16 3.25
CA THR A 40 23.03 7.92 4.46
C THR A 40 22.30 9.26 4.46
N LEU A 41 22.11 9.85 5.65
CA LEU A 41 21.56 11.21 5.76
C LEU A 41 22.49 12.28 5.14
N ALA A 42 23.78 11.98 5.00
CA ALA A 42 24.73 12.85 4.30
C ALA A 42 24.49 12.81 2.78
N ASN A 43 24.34 11.62 2.19
CA ASN A 43 23.97 11.47 0.77
C ASN A 43 22.65 12.20 0.49
N LEU A 44 21.67 12.06 1.39
CA LEU A 44 20.38 12.73 1.29
C LEU A 44 20.49 14.25 1.36
N SER A 45 21.30 14.78 2.29
CA SER A 45 21.58 16.21 2.42
C SER A 45 22.18 16.78 1.13
N GLN A 46 23.16 16.07 0.57
CA GLN A 46 23.84 16.46 -0.66
C GLN A 46 22.89 16.44 -1.86
N MET A 47 22.17 15.33 -2.07
CA MET A 47 21.23 15.16 -3.17
C MET A 47 20.10 16.21 -3.13
N ALA A 48 19.53 16.46 -1.95
CA ALA A 48 18.47 17.46 -1.81
C ALA A 48 18.99 18.92 -1.84
N GLY A 49 20.29 19.15 -1.71
CA GLY A 49 20.87 20.48 -1.49
C GLY A 49 20.30 21.16 -0.24
N VAL A 50 20.03 20.38 0.81
CA VAL A 50 19.46 20.84 2.08
C VAL A 50 20.52 20.68 3.18
N PRO A 51 20.77 21.67 4.04
CA PRO A 51 21.80 21.57 5.07
C PRO A 51 21.60 20.36 5.99
N ALA A 52 22.68 19.66 6.34
CA ALA A 52 22.62 18.46 7.19
C ALA A 52 21.83 18.69 8.49
N ALA A 53 21.99 19.84 9.13
CA ALA A 53 21.23 20.21 10.33
C ALA A 53 19.71 20.19 10.11
N SER A 54 19.23 20.58 8.92
CA SER A 54 17.81 20.48 8.56
C SER A 54 17.37 19.04 8.31
N VAL A 55 18.25 18.21 7.72
CA VAL A 55 17.98 16.77 7.54
C VAL A 55 17.81 16.09 8.89
N TYR A 56 18.76 16.24 9.82
CA TYR A 56 18.68 15.67 11.17
C TYR A 56 17.50 16.22 12.00
N HIS A 57 17.03 17.43 11.67
CA HIS A 57 15.83 17.98 12.31
C HIS A 57 14.58 17.15 11.94
N PHE A 58 14.41 16.80 10.67
CA PHE A 58 13.27 16.03 10.16
C PHE A 58 13.44 14.52 10.35
N PHE A 59 14.63 14.00 10.06
CA PHE A 59 14.94 12.58 10.04
C PHE A 59 16.04 12.29 11.07
N PRO A 60 15.70 11.81 12.27
CA PRO A 60 16.70 11.45 13.27
C PRO A 60 17.55 10.22 12.87
N SER A 61 17.14 9.49 11.83
CA SER A 61 17.87 8.36 11.24
C SER A 61 17.45 8.15 9.78
N VAL A 62 18.16 7.29 9.05
CA VAL A 62 17.76 6.81 7.71
C VAL A 62 16.45 6.02 7.78
N ASP A 63 16.24 5.24 8.84
CA ASP A 63 14.98 4.54 9.07
C ASP A 63 13.78 5.49 9.17
N ALA A 64 13.97 6.65 9.79
CA ALA A 64 12.93 7.68 9.86
C ALA A 64 12.64 8.31 8.49
N SER A 65 13.64 8.47 7.63
CA SER A 65 13.42 8.97 6.27
C SER A 65 12.74 7.93 5.38
N LEU A 66 13.10 6.65 5.50
CA LEU A 66 12.40 5.56 4.80
C LEU A 66 10.95 5.41 5.27
N THR A 67 10.71 5.52 6.58
CA THR A 67 9.34 5.51 7.15
C THR A 67 8.51 6.68 6.62
N ALA A 68 9.10 7.87 6.49
CA ALA A 68 8.45 9.02 5.88
C ALA A 68 8.12 8.80 4.40
N LEU A 69 9.04 8.20 3.65
CA LEU A 69 8.83 7.92 2.24
C LEU A 69 7.74 6.88 2.02
N ALA A 70 7.73 5.81 2.83
CA ALA A 70 6.66 4.81 2.84
C ALA A 70 5.29 5.46 3.08
N GLU A 71 5.22 6.35 4.08
CA GLU A 71 3.98 7.06 4.39
C GLU A 71 3.48 7.91 3.21
N ARG A 72 4.40 8.58 2.50
CA ARG A 72 4.06 9.34 1.29
C ARG A 72 3.47 8.43 0.22
N HIS A 73 4.13 7.31 -0.09
CA HIS A 73 3.65 6.36 -1.10
C HIS A 73 2.29 5.76 -0.72
N TYR A 74 2.09 5.34 0.53
CA TYR A 74 0.81 4.79 0.98
C TYR A 74 -0.33 5.80 0.88
N LYS A 75 -0.06 7.06 1.20
CA LYS A 75 -1.03 8.14 1.02
C LYS A 75 -1.37 8.36 -0.45
N THR A 76 -0.36 8.49 -1.31
CA THR A 76 -0.56 8.68 -2.76
C THR A 76 -1.30 7.50 -3.38
N PHE A 77 -0.95 6.28 -2.98
CA PHE A 77 -1.61 5.06 -3.46
C PHE A 77 -3.08 5.01 -3.03
N SER A 78 -3.38 5.28 -1.76
CA SER A 78 -4.76 5.34 -1.26
C SER A 78 -5.59 6.38 -2.02
N GLU A 79 -5.04 7.58 -2.25
CA GLU A 79 -5.72 8.63 -3.02
C GLU A 79 -5.93 8.24 -4.48
N ALA A 80 -5.01 7.49 -5.09
CA ALA A 80 -5.15 6.98 -6.44
C ALA A 80 -6.23 5.90 -6.52
N LEU A 81 -6.27 4.98 -5.55
CA LEU A 81 -7.26 3.93 -5.45
C LEU A 81 -8.68 4.49 -5.26
N ASP A 82 -8.83 5.52 -4.42
CA ASP A 82 -10.12 6.20 -4.19
C ASP A 82 -10.63 6.96 -5.43
N LYS A 83 -9.72 7.45 -6.27
CA LYS A 83 -10.06 8.20 -7.50
C LYS A 83 -10.23 7.32 -8.72
N HIS A 84 -9.75 6.08 -8.68
CA HIS A 84 -9.86 5.18 -9.81
C HIS A 84 -11.37 4.97 -10.07
N PRO A 85 -11.88 5.29 -11.27
CA PRO A 85 -13.27 5.00 -11.60
C PRO A 85 -13.50 3.54 -11.30
N GLN A 86 -14.66 3.25 -10.71
CA GLN A 86 -15.04 1.91 -10.27
C GLN A 86 -14.52 0.92 -11.32
N LEU A 87 -13.60 0.04 -10.91
CA LEU A 87 -13.23 -1.13 -11.71
C LEU A 87 -14.51 -1.68 -12.33
N GLY A 88 -14.44 -2.13 -13.60
CA GLY A 88 -15.60 -2.55 -14.36
C GLY A 88 -16.49 -3.53 -13.58
N PRO A 89 -17.75 -3.73 -13.98
CA PRO A 89 -18.62 -4.67 -13.28
C PRO A 89 -17.94 -6.05 -13.24
N ALA A 90 -17.44 -6.44 -12.07
CA ALA A 90 -16.78 -7.73 -11.90
C ALA A 90 -17.82 -8.84 -12.00
N GLU A 91 -17.51 -9.94 -12.68
CA GLU A 91 -18.45 -11.07 -12.83
C GLU A 91 -18.62 -11.83 -11.50
N SER A 92 -17.52 -11.94 -10.75
CA SER A 92 -17.41 -12.61 -9.46
C SER A 92 -16.59 -11.79 -8.45
N TRP A 93 -16.59 -12.21 -7.18
CA TRP A 93 -15.74 -11.57 -6.17
C TRP A 93 -14.25 -11.85 -6.42
N GLN A 94 -13.93 -12.95 -7.10
CA GLN A 94 -12.57 -13.32 -7.51
C GLN A 94 -12.05 -12.35 -8.55
N ASP A 95 -12.86 -12.00 -9.55
CA ASP A 95 -12.47 -11.04 -10.59
C ASP A 95 -12.17 -9.68 -9.96
N LEU A 96 -13.04 -9.23 -9.05
CA LEU A 96 -12.83 -7.98 -8.31
C LEU A 96 -11.53 -8.00 -7.50
N LEU A 97 -11.23 -9.11 -6.81
CA LEU A 97 -9.98 -9.28 -6.07
C LEU A 97 -8.78 -9.23 -7.02
N PHE A 98 -8.85 -9.93 -8.15
CA PHE A 98 -7.75 -10.01 -9.12
C PHE A 98 -7.48 -8.66 -9.78
N GLU A 99 -8.53 -7.95 -10.19
CA GLU A 99 -8.43 -6.59 -10.73
C GLU A 99 -7.80 -5.62 -9.72
N LEU A 100 -8.16 -5.72 -8.43
CA LEU A 100 -7.54 -4.91 -7.38
C LEU A 100 -6.07 -5.27 -7.17
N CYS A 101 -5.72 -6.56 -7.17
CA CYS A 101 -4.31 -6.99 -7.12
C CYS A 101 -3.52 -6.46 -8.31
N ASP A 102 -4.08 -6.54 -9.53
CA ASP A 102 -3.42 -6.07 -10.75
C ASP A 102 -3.28 -4.54 -10.76
N LEU A 103 -4.27 -3.80 -10.25
CA LEU A 103 -4.18 -2.36 -10.06
C LEU A 103 -3.06 -1.98 -9.07
N VAL A 104 -3.00 -2.64 -7.91
CA VAL A 104 -1.94 -2.40 -6.92
C VAL A 104 -0.56 -2.72 -7.51
N ARG A 105 -0.45 -3.82 -8.25
CA ARG A 105 0.80 -4.21 -8.92
C ARG A 105 1.24 -3.16 -9.94
N SER A 106 0.32 -2.65 -10.76
CA SER A 106 0.62 -1.62 -11.76
C SER A 106 1.19 -0.34 -11.12
N TYR A 107 0.73 0.02 -9.91
CA TYR A 107 1.30 1.13 -9.15
C TYR A 107 2.78 0.88 -8.82
N TYR A 108 3.12 -0.33 -8.38
CA TYR A 108 4.51 -0.68 -8.07
C TYR A 108 5.40 -0.80 -9.31
N GLU A 109 4.86 -1.23 -10.45
CA GLU A 109 5.61 -1.29 -11.71
C GLU A 109 6.08 0.09 -12.20
N ILE A 110 5.21 1.11 -12.07
CA ILE A 110 5.55 2.48 -12.47
C ILE A 110 6.23 3.28 -11.35
N ASN A 111 6.19 2.79 -10.11
CA ASN A 111 6.76 3.45 -8.93
C ASN A 111 7.76 2.54 -8.21
N LEU A 112 8.94 2.41 -8.83
CA LEU A 112 10.04 1.60 -8.28
C LEU A 112 10.46 2.03 -6.85
N PRO A 113 10.54 3.33 -6.49
CA PRO A 113 10.77 3.73 -5.10
C PRO A 113 9.76 3.13 -4.12
N ALA A 114 8.46 3.17 -4.46
CA ALA A 114 7.41 2.57 -3.62
C ALA A 114 7.59 1.07 -3.45
N LEU A 115 7.93 0.35 -4.54
CA LEU A 115 8.20 -1.08 -4.51
C LEU A 115 9.38 -1.40 -3.57
N LYS A 116 10.50 -0.68 -3.75
CA LYS A 116 11.72 -0.87 -2.95
C LYS A 116 11.51 -0.55 -1.48
N VAL A 117 10.75 0.51 -1.15
CA VAL A 117 10.45 0.85 0.25
C VAL A 117 9.52 -0.18 0.90
N HIS A 118 8.55 -0.71 0.15
CA HIS A 118 7.56 -1.63 0.70
C HIS A 118 8.09 -3.07 0.87
N PHE A 119 8.82 -3.59 -0.13
CA PHE A 119 9.33 -4.97 -0.15
C PHE A 119 10.83 -5.08 0.12
N GLY A 120 11.54 -3.96 0.27
CA GLY A 120 12.95 -3.93 0.66
C GLY A 120 13.21 -4.37 2.10
N PRO A 121 14.49 -4.39 2.51
CA PRO A 121 14.89 -4.79 3.86
C PRO A 121 14.19 -3.94 4.94
N GLN A 122 13.33 -4.59 5.74
CA GLN A 122 12.61 -3.91 6.82
C GLN A 122 13.47 -3.78 8.07
N SER A 123 14.21 -2.68 8.16
CA SER A 123 15.17 -2.41 9.24
C SER A 123 14.52 -2.12 10.60
N ASN A 124 13.23 -1.71 10.65
CA ASN A 124 12.64 -1.20 11.89
C ASN A 124 11.14 -1.48 12.07
N TRP A 125 10.66 -1.39 13.32
CA TRP A 125 9.27 -1.66 13.70
C TRP A 125 8.28 -0.55 13.33
N ALA A 126 8.72 0.70 13.22
CA ALA A 126 7.82 1.79 12.83
C ALA A 126 7.34 1.61 11.38
N LEU A 127 8.25 1.26 10.47
CA LEU A 127 7.91 0.93 9.09
C LEU A 127 7.00 -0.30 9.01
N ARG A 128 7.28 -1.36 9.78
CA ARG A 128 6.40 -2.55 9.88
C ARG A 128 4.99 -2.19 10.30
N ASN A 129 4.85 -1.41 11.37
CA ASN A 129 3.53 -0.99 11.87
C ASN A 129 2.80 -0.12 10.85
N LEU A 130 3.52 0.78 10.16
CA LEU A 130 2.95 1.62 9.11
C LEU A 130 2.44 0.78 7.93
N GLN A 131 3.17 -0.27 7.52
CA GLN A 131 2.71 -1.21 6.50
C GLN A 131 1.48 -1.99 6.96
N ALA A 132 1.45 -2.45 8.21
CA ALA A 132 0.28 -3.13 8.77
C ALA A 132 -0.96 -2.22 8.80
N GLU A 133 -0.80 -0.95 9.18
CA GLU A 133 -1.86 0.07 9.13
C GLU A 133 -2.33 0.32 7.68
N ASN A 134 -1.42 0.35 6.71
CA ASN A 134 -1.77 0.46 5.30
C ASN A 134 -2.58 -0.75 4.82
N ASN A 135 -2.15 -1.98 5.15
CA ASN A 135 -2.85 -3.20 4.75
C ASN A 135 -4.24 -3.30 5.39
N LEU A 136 -4.41 -2.81 6.62
CA LEU A 136 -5.73 -2.66 7.24
C LEU A 136 -6.63 -1.69 6.47
N ARG A 137 -6.11 -0.55 5.99
CA ARG A 137 -6.89 0.38 5.15
C ARG A 137 -7.28 -0.25 3.81
N LEU A 138 -6.38 -1.02 3.19
CA LEU A 138 -6.69 -1.76 1.97
C LEU A 138 -7.76 -2.83 2.21
N ALA A 139 -7.71 -3.52 3.34
CA ALA A 139 -8.75 -4.48 3.75
C ALA A 139 -10.11 -3.79 3.92
N ASP A 140 -10.15 -2.59 4.52
CA ASP A 140 -11.37 -1.79 4.65
C ASP A 140 -11.94 -1.38 3.27
N SER A 141 -11.06 -0.96 2.35
CA SER A 141 -11.45 -0.60 0.98
C SER A 141 -11.99 -1.81 0.20
N LEU A 142 -11.34 -2.97 0.33
CA LEU A 142 -11.78 -4.22 -0.29
C LEU A 142 -13.13 -4.68 0.28
N LEU A 143 -13.30 -4.63 1.61
CA LEU A 143 -14.55 -4.93 2.28
C LEU A 143 -15.67 -4.01 1.81
N LYS A 144 -15.43 -2.70 1.78
CA LYS A 144 -16.40 -1.71 1.31
C LYS A 144 -16.81 -2.01 -0.13
N ARG A 145 -15.85 -2.35 -1.00
CA ARG A 145 -16.12 -2.64 -2.41
C ARG A 145 -16.90 -3.94 -2.60
N ILE A 146 -16.43 -5.05 -2.03
CA ILE A 146 -17.12 -6.34 -2.13
C ILE A 146 -18.53 -6.25 -1.54
N SER A 147 -18.71 -5.57 -0.40
CA SER A 147 -20.02 -5.42 0.23
C SER A 147 -20.99 -4.50 -0.52
N GLN A 148 -20.53 -3.70 -1.48
CA GLN A 148 -21.42 -2.93 -2.36
C GLN A 148 -22.02 -3.80 -3.47
N GLU A 149 -21.26 -4.79 -3.96
CA GLU A 149 -21.64 -5.62 -5.10
C GLU A 149 -22.22 -6.97 -4.69
N PHE A 150 -21.80 -7.51 -3.56
CA PHE A 150 -22.11 -8.88 -3.12
C PHE A 150 -22.67 -8.92 -1.69
N GLU A 151 -23.44 -9.96 -1.41
CA GLU A 151 -23.90 -10.32 -0.08
C GLU A 151 -22.86 -11.20 0.59
N LEU A 152 -22.27 -10.67 1.68
CA LEU A 152 -21.28 -11.40 2.46
C LEU A 152 -21.96 -12.33 3.47
N PRO A 153 -21.45 -13.55 3.69
CA PRO A 153 -21.92 -14.42 4.77
C PRO A 153 -21.84 -13.73 6.14
N ALA A 154 -22.78 -14.06 7.03
CA ALA A 154 -22.84 -13.51 8.38
C ALA A 154 -21.68 -13.99 9.26
N SER A 155 -21.43 -13.26 10.35
CA SER A 155 -20.62 -13.71 11.49
C SER A 155 -19.11 -13.88 11.25
N GLN A 156 -18.55 -13.27 10.22
CA GLN A 156 -17.10 -13.19 10.04
C GLN A 156 -16.59 -11.78 10.35
N ASP A 157 -15.39 -11.70 10.93
CA ASP A 157 -14.61 -10.47 10.90
C ASP A 157 -13.99 -10.32 9.49
N TRP A 158 -14.79 -9.78 8.57
CA TRP A 158 -14.37 -9.65 7.17
C TRP A 158 -13.14 -8.78 6.99
N ARG A 159 -12.95 -7.78 7.85
CA ARG A 159 -11.76 -6.93 7.82
C ARG A 159 -10.51 -7.76 8.05
N GLU A 160 -10.53 -8.62 9.08
CA GLU A 160 -9.42 -9.53 9.39
C GLU A 160 -9.22 -10.55 8.26
N ARG A 161 -10.28 -11.12 7.69
CA ARG A 161 -10.16 -12.06 6.56
C ARG A 161 -9.51 -11.39 5.35
N PHE A 162 -9.91 -10.17 4.99
CA PHE A 162 -9.28 -9.46 3.87
C PHE A 162 -7.84 -9.05 4.18
N LEU A 163 -7.52 -8.65 5.42
CA LEU A 163 -6.14 -8.40 5.83
C LEU A 163 -5.26 -9.63 5.63
N LEU A 164 -5.73 -10.81 6.04
CA LEU A 164 -4.99 -12.07 5.86
C LEU A 164 -4.82 -12.44 4.39
N ALA A 165 -5.85 -12.21 3.55
CA ALA A 165 -5.75 -12.41 2.11
C ALA A 165 -4.70 -11.50 1.47
N ILE A 166 -4.66 -10.21 1.85
CA ILE A 166 -3.64 -9.25 1.42
C ILE A 166 -2.26 -9.73 1.86
N THR A 167 -2.12 -10.16 3.12
CA THR A 167 -0.85 -10.67 3.67
C THR A 167 -0.36 -11.90 2.91
N ILE A 168 -1.26 -12.81 2.54
CA ILE A 168 -0.94 -13.97 1.71
C ILE A 168 -0.40 -13.50 0.36
N ASN A 169 -1.11 -12.62 -0.36
CA ASN A 169 -0.66 -12.10 -1.65
C ASN A 169 0.71 -11.39 -1.55
N ASP A 170 0.86 -10.52 -0.55
CA ASP A 170 2.09 -9.75 -0.33
C ASP A 170 3.29 -10.66 -0.03
N SER A 171 3.08 -11.83 0.59
CA SER A 171 4.16 -12.79 0.81
C SER A 171 4.74 -13.34 -0.49
N PHE A 172 3.91 -13.57 -1.51
CA PHE A 172 4.36 -13.94 -2.85
C PHE A 172 5.08 -12.78 -3.52
N TRP A 173 4.57 -11.56 -3.41
CA TRP A 173 5.20 -10.38 -3.99
C TRP A 173 6.55 -10.06 -3.34
N ALA A 174 6.66 -10.20 -2.02
CA ALA A 174 7.90 -10.10 -1.27
C ALA A 174 8.92 -11.15 -1.74
N LEU A 175 8.48 -12.39 -1.95
CA LEU A 175 9.33 -13.45 -2.52
C LEU A 175 9.79 -13.10 -3.95
N SER A 176 8.89 -12.62 -4.81
CA SER A 176 9.23 -12.19 -6.17
C SER A 176 10.27 -11.08 -6.15
N TYR A 177 10.03 -10.05 -5.35
CA TYR A 177 10.95 -8.92 -5.21
C TYR A 177 12.32 -9.37 -4.68
N SER A 178 12.35 -10.24 -3.66
CA SER A 178 13.60 -10.78 -3.12
C SER A 178 14.40 -11.60 -4.14
N ARG A 179 13.74 -12.24 -5.12
CA ARG A 179 14.40 -13.09 -6.13
C ARG A 179 14.78 -12.33 -7.40
N PHE A 180 13.96 -11.36 -7.79
CA PHE A 180 14.00 -10.75 -9.13
C PHE A 180 14.08 -9.23 -9.12
N GLY A 181 13.95 -8.59 -7.95
CA GLY A 181 13.88 -7.13 -7.82
C GLY A 181 12.56 -6.53 -8.32
N CYS A 182 11.60 -7.36 -8.73
CA CYS A 182 10.30 -6.95 -9.25
C CYS A 182 9.20 -7.97 -8.89
N ILE A 183 7.94 -7.58 -9.08
CA ILE A 183 6.80 -8.48 -8.98
C ILE A 183 6.53 -9.05 -10.37
N THR A 184 7.00 -10.27 -10.62
CA THR A 184 6.80 -10.95 -11.91
C THR A 184 5.34 -11.32 -12.13
N GLU A 185 4.90 -11.36 -13.39
CA GLU A 185 3.53 -11.76 -13.75
C GLU A 185 3.18 -13.16 -13.22
N GLU A 186 4.12 -14.11 -13.33
CA GLU A 186 3.94 -15.49 -12.88
C GLU A 186 3.68 -15.55 -11.36
N ILE A 187 4.52 -14.89 -10.55
CA ILE A 187 4.34 -14.90 -9.10
C ILE A 187 3.15 -14.04 -8.67
N ALA A 188 2.85 -12.94 -9.37
CA ALA A 188 1.64 -12.16 -9.12
C ALA A 188 0.38 -13.00 -9.31
N ALA A 189 0.33 -13.81 -10.37
CA ALA A 189 -0.77 -14.71 -10.66
C ALA A 189 -0.93 -15.82 -9.59
N GLU A 190 0.16 -16.33 -9.04
CA GLU A 190 0.12 -17.27 -7.91
C GLU A 190 -0.35 -16.58 -6.61
N GLY A 191 0.14 -15.38 -6.32
CA GLY A 191 -0.23 -14.61 -5.12
C GLY A 191 -1.73 -14.32 -5.05
N LYS A 192 -2.32 -13.84 -6.15
CA LYS A 192 -3.77 -13.58 -6.21
C LYS A 192 -4.59 -14.87 -6.11
N ARG A 193 -4.14 -15.97 -6.74
CA ARG A 193 -4.79 -17.29 -6.61
C ARG A 193 -4.74 -17.82 -5.16
N ALA A 194 -3.62 -17.67 -4.46
CA ALA A 194 -3.48 -18.08 -3.07
C ALA A 194 -4.42 -17.28 -2.14
N ALA A 195 -4.49 -15.96 -2.34
CA ALA A 195 -5.41 -15.09 -1.61
C ALA A 195 -6.88 -15.46 -1.87
N ALA A 196 -7.25 -15.72 -3.13
CA ALA A 196 -8.60 -16.19 -3.47
C ALA A 196 -8.90 -17.56 -2.86
N ALA A 197 -7.98 -18.52 -2.92
CA ALA A 197 -8.16 -19.84 -2.34
C ALA A 197 -8.44 -19.78 -0.83
N TYR A 198 -7.73 -18.90 -0.11
CA TYR A 198 -8.00 -18.63 1.31
C TYR A 198 -9.40 -18.04 1.53
N LEU A 199 -9.77 -16.99 0.79
CA LEU A 199 -11.08 -16.34 0.95
C LEU A 199 -12.25 -17.27 0.58
N LYS A 200 -12.05 -18.15 -0.40
CA LYS A 200 -13.03 -19.15 -0.83
C LYS A 200 -13.45 -20.10 0.30
N MET A 201 -12.59 -20.34 1.29
CA MET A 201 -12.95 -21.12 2.48
C MET A 201 -14.07 -20.46 3.31
N TYR A 202 -14.30 -19.16 3.13
CA TYR A 202 -15.28 -18.37 3.88
C TYR A 202 -16.40 -17.84 2.99
N LEU A 203 -16.07 -17.37 1.78
CA LEU A 203 -17.02 -16.81 0.81
C LEU A 203 -17.73 -17.89 -0.02
N GLY A 204 -17.17 -19.09 -0.11
CA GLY A 204 -17.61 -20.10 -1.06
C GLY A 204 -17.20 -19.76 -2.51
N GLU A 205 -17.73 -20.52 -3.47
CA GLU A 205 -17.42 -20.31 -4.89
C GLU A 205 -18.05 -19.03 -5.43
N LEU A 206 -19.32 -18.79 -5.08
CA LEU A 206 -20.13 -17.71 -5.62
C LEU A 206 -20.81 -16.97 -4.46
N LEU A 207 -20.80 -15.65 -4.54
CA LEU A 207 -21.62 -14.79 -3.68
C LEU A 207 -22.85 -14.32 -4.46
N ALA A 208 -23.97 -14.18 -3.76
CA ALA A 208 -25.14 -13.53 -4.33
C ALA A 208 -24.82 -12.05 -4.57
N ARG A 209 -25.20 -11.53 -5.74
CA ARG A 209 -25.10 -10.09 -6.03
C ARG A 209 -26.17 -9.33 -5.28
N ARG A 210 -25.83 -8.15 -4.76
CA ARG A 210 -26.84 -7.21 -4.24
C ARG A 210 -27.66 -6.68 -5.40
N GLN A 211 -28.97 -6.93 -5.38
CA GLN A 211 -29.87 -6.30 -6.34
C GLN A 211 -29.85 -4.79 -6.09
N THR A 212 -29.43 -4.01 -7.09
CA THR A 212 -29.59 -2.56 -7.06
C THR A 212 -31.09 -2.30 -7.00
N ARG A 213 -31.60 -1.81 -5.86
CA ARG A 213 -33.01 -1.45 -5.72
C ARG A 213 -33.26 -0.24 -6.62
N THR A 214 -33.57 -0.46 -7.89
CA THR A 214 -34.11 0.58 -8.76
C THR A 214 -35.39 1.05 -8.09
N ARG A 215 -35.38 2.25 -7.51
CA ARG A 215 -36.61 2.93 -7.09
C ARG A 215 -37.42 3.18 -8.36
N LEU A 216 -38.25 2.21 -8.74
CA LEU A 216 -39.46 2.47 -9.50
C LEU A 216 -40.33 3.32 -8.58
N ALA A 217 -40.24 4.64 -8.75
CA ALA A 217 -41.24 5.56 -8.24
C ALA A 217 -42.54 5.22 -8.96
N MET A 218 -43.35 4.35 -8.35
CA MET A 218 -44.77 4.24 -8.66
C MET A 218 -45.42 5.51 -8.13
N THR A 219 -45.70 6.46 -9.02
CA THR A 219 -46.67 7.52 -8.76
C THR A 219 -48.07 6.92 -8.96
N PRO A 220 -48.95 6.86 -7.95
CA PRO A 220 -50.36 6.61 -8.20
C PRO A 220 -51.00 7.87 -8.80
N ALA A 221 -51.96 7.64 -9.69
CA ALA A 221 -52.76 8.62 -10.43
C ALA A 221 -53.55 9.58 -9.53
#